data_AF-A0AAJ2A009-F1
#
_entry.id   AF-A0AAJ2A009-F1
#
_cell.length_a   1.000
_cell.length_b   1.000
_cell.length_c   1.000
_cell.angle_alpha   90.00
_cell.angle_beta   90.00
_cell.angle_gamma   90.00
#
_symmetry.space_group_name_H-M   'P 1'
#
loop_
_entity.id
_entity.type
_entity.pdbx_description
1 polymer ?
#
loop_
_entity_poly.entity_id
_entity_poly.type
_entity_poly.pdbx_seq_one_letter_code
_entity_poly.pdbx_strand_id
1 'polypeptide(L)'
;MKSRSDVTVSNPSGTHATARALRHVLVIVTTAALAFASSSAFAGWTRSGSAYTGRGEYNGAHAGSCGGGSCSHAGSYMNPWGGVATNTGTVTRTGTGQFANSGTAVGPEGRSVQHSGDTNCAGGSCNHTGNMTTPNGKTTTTDSTVTRNGVGQYSSTGSVTGPNGNTSTHNASTNCAGYTCNRSGTVNTANGGSVTHSGSATSVAPGVVVTSGTSGAYVASSGSHGATVVTGGTVTASTTTVIAAPVVATAPPPAATVYVAPAPRPAVWVPAHWVGRFWVPAHWA
;
A
#
# COMPACT_ATOMS: atom_id res chain seq x y z
N MET A 1 -22.04 -42.82 -58.09
CA MET A 1 -21.32 -41.63 -58.62
C MET A 1 -22.14 -40.42 -58.17
N LYS A 2 -21.71 -39.54 -57.26
CA LYS A 2 -20.51 -38.73 -57.32
C LYS A 2 -20.15 -38.28 -55.89
N SER A 3 -18.91 -38.58 -55.50
CA SER A 3 -18.23 -38.14 -54.28
C SER A 3 -17.92 -36.65 -54.34
N ARG A 4 -18.07 -35.93 -53.23
CA ARG A 4 -17.23 -34.76 -52.89
C ARG A 4 -16.96 -34.74 -51.39
N SER A 5 -15.73 -35.10 -51.07
CA SER A 5 -15.02 -34.79 -49.84
C SER A 5 -14.82 -33.28 -49.73
N ASP A 6 -14.97 -32.70 -48.55
CA ASP A 6 -14.33 -31.42 -48.24
C ASP A 6 -13.70 -31.42 -46.86
N VAL A 7 -12.53 -30.80 -46.85
CA VAL A 7 -11.43 -30.87 -45.89
C VAL A 7 -11.68 -29.93 -44.70
N THR A 8 -11.22 -30.38 -43.54
CA THR A 8 -11.17 -29.67 -42.25
C THR A 8 -10.49 -28.30 -42.35
N VAL A 9 -11.10 -27.26 -41.79
CA VAL A 9 -10.37 -26.08 -41.30
C VAL A 9 -10.78 -25.82 -39.86
N SER A 10 -9.91 -26.22 -38.93
CA SER A 10 -9.91 -25.80 -37.54
C SER A 10 -9.48 -24.34 -37.48
N ASN A 11 -10.34 -23.43 -37.01
CA ASN A 11 -9.97 -22.03 -36.78
C ASN A 11 -9.76 -21.81 -35.26
N PRO A 12 -8.67 -21.15 -34.82
CA PRO A 12 -8.26 -21.11 -33.43
C PRO A 12 -9.13 -20.14 -32.62
N SER A 13 -9.85 -20.69 -31.64
CA SER A 13 -10.47 -19.96 -30.53
C SER A 13 -9.37 -19.42 -29.61
N GLY A 14 -8.95 -18.16 -29.79
CA GLY A 14 -7.86 -17.64 -28.97
C GLY A 14 -7.56 -16.15 -28.97
N THR A 15 -8.46 -15.24 -29.36
CA THR A 15 -8.16 -13.79 -29.30
C THR A 15 -9.35 -12.87 -28.99
N HIS A 16 -10.57 -13.39 -28.79
CA HIS A 16 -11.76 -12.55 -28.64
C HIS A 16 -12.13 -12.15 -27.19
N ALA A 17 -11.56 -12.82 -26.18
CA ALA A 17 -11.90 -12.55 -24.78
C ALA A 17 -11.29 -11.23 -24.25
N THR A 18 -10.10 -10.85 -24.73
CA THR A 18 -9.39 -9.63 -24.31
C THR A 18 -9.96 -8.36 -24.96
N ALA A 19 -10.37 -8.46 -26.23
CA ALA A 19 -10.91 -7.32 -26.98
C ALA A 19 -12.28 -6.85 -26.46
N ARG A 20 -13.11 -7.77 -25.94
CA ARG A 20 -14.46 -7.43 -25.45
C ARG A 20 -14.41 -6.72 -24.10
N ALA A 21 -13.50 -7.11 -23.21
CA ALA A 21 -13.24 -6.45 -21.93
C ALA A 21 -12.66 -5.04 -22.13
N LEU A 22 -11.67 -4.90 -23.03
CA LEU A 22 -11.09 -3.59 -23.39
C LEU A 22 -12.14 -2.63 -23.97
N ARG A 23 -13.06 -3.13 -24.80
CA ARG A 23 -14.15 -2.31 -25.35
C ARG A 23 -15.17 -1.84 -24.30
N HIS A 24 -15.45 -2.64 -23.28
CA HIS A 24 -16.35 -2.20 -22.19
C HIS A 24 -15.69 -1.15 -21.29
N VAL A 25 -14.38 -1.28 -21.01
CA VAL A 25 -13.62 -0.26 -20.28
C VAL A 25 -13.53 1.05 -21.07
N LEU A 26 -13.27 0.98 -22.38
CA LEU A 26 -13.13 2.16 -23.23
C LEU A 26 -14.44 2.95 -23.39
N VAL A 27 -15.60 2.26 -23.46
CA VAL A 27 -16.92 2.88 -23.63
C VAL A 27 -17.44 3.52 -22.34
N ILE A 28 -17.10 2.97 -21.17
CA ILE A 28 -17.47 3.57 -19.87
C ILE A 28 -16.62 4.82 -19.59
N VAL A 29 -15.35 4.82 -19.98
CA VAL A 29 -14.44 5.97 -19.78
C VAL A 29 -14.80 7.16 -20.71
N THR A 30 -15.26 6.90 -21.93
CA THR A 30 -15.60 7.98 -22.89
C THR A 30 -16.90 8.70 -22.54
N THR A 31 -17.93 7.98 -22.07
CA THR A 31 -19.19 8.59 -21.64
C THR A 31 -19.05 9.41 -20.36
N ALA A 32 -18.15 9.03 -19.44
CA ALA A 32 -17.80 9.85 -18.30
C ALA A 32 -17.02 11.11 -18.71
N ALA A 33 -16.07 11.03 -19.65
CA ALA A 33 -15.26 12.16 -20.09
C ALA A 33 -16.06 13.27 -20.81
N LEU A 34 -17.07 12.90 -21.61
CA LEU A 34 -17.88 13.85 -22.39
C LEU A 34 -18.83 14.71 -21.53
N ALA A 35 -19.16 14.28 -20.31
CA ALA A 35 -20.04 15.04 -19.41
C ALA A 35 -19.32 16.19 -18.65
N PHE A 36 -17.98 16.28 -18.70
CA PHE A 36 -17.19 17.23 -17.88
C PHE A 36 -16.55 18.40 -18.66
N ALA A 37 -16.85 18.57 -19.95
CA ALA A 37 -16.15 19.54 -20.81
C ALA A 37 -16.68 20.99 -20.77
N SER A 38 -17.71 21.30 -19.98
CA SER A 38 -18.52 22.52 -20.18
C SER A 38 -18.39 23.62 -19.10
N SER A 39 -17.39 23.63 -18.23
CA SER A 39 -17.16 24.77 -17.32
C SER A 39 -15.67 25.09 -17.12
N SER A 40 -15.40 26.40 -17.01
CA SER A 40 -14.11 27.07 -17.22
C SER A 40 -13.00 26.73 -16.19
N ALA A 41 -11.76 26.67 -16.69
CA ALA A 41 -10.50 26.31 -16.01
C ALA A 41 -10.41 24.84 -15.52
N PHE A 42 -10.49 23.89 -16.46
CA PHE A 42 -10.39 22.47 -16.17
C PHE A 42 -8.97 22.05 -15.78
N ALA A 43 -8.74 21.71 -14.52
CA ALA A 43 -7.61 20.87 -14.13
C ALA A 43 -8.08 19.41 -14.17
N GLY A 44 -8.05 18.81 -15.37
CA GLY A 44 -8.36 17.40 -15.58
C GLY A 44 -7.15 16.52 -15.28
N TRP A 45 -7.38 15.33 -14.73
CA TRP A 45 -6.32 14.35 -14.50
C TRP A 45 -6.84 12.93 -14.71
N THR A 46 -5.93 12.04 -15.11
CA THR A 46 -6.15 10.61 -15.18
C THR A 46 -4.97 9.89 -14.54
N ARG A 47 -5.24 8.75 -13.91
CA ARG A 47 -4.25 7.88 -13.27
C ARG A 47 -4.67 6.44 -13.46
N SER A 48 -3.71 5.56 -13.69
CA SER A 48 -3.91 4.11 -13.65
C SER A 48 -2.75 3.47 -12.92
N GLY A 49 -2.95 2.26 -12.41
CA GLY A 49 -1.90 1.52 -11.73
C GLY A 49 -2.33 0.12 -11.36
N SER A 50 -1.34 -0.74 -11.15
CA SER A 50 -1.55 -2.12 -10.68
C SER A 50 -1.01 -2.29 -9.27
N ALA A 51 -1.74 -3.02 -8.43
CA ALA A 51 -1.30 -3.46 -7.11
C ALA A 51 -1.25 -4.99 -7.08
N TYR A 52 -0.08 -5.55 -6.75
CA TYR A 52 0.11 -6.98 -6.63
C TYR A 52 -0.07 -7.41 -5.18
N THR A 53 -0.92 -8.41 -4.96
CA THR A 53 -1.17 -8.98 -3.64
C THR A 53 -0.96 -10.49 -3.67
N GLY A 54 -0.93 -11.14 -2.51
CA GLY A 54 -0.93 -12.62 -2.44
C GLY A 54 -2.16 -13.27 -3.08
N ARG A 55 -3.21 -12.50 -3.42
CA ARG A 55 -4.40 -12.99 -4.11
C ARG A 55 -4.41 -12.70 -5.62
N GLY A 56 -3.37 -12.06 -6.15
CA GLY A 56 -3.23 -11.69 -7.56
C GLY A 56 -3.11 -10.17 -7.79
N GLU A 57 -3.13 -9.80 -9.08
CA GLU A 57 -3.02 -8.42 -9.55
C GLU A 57 -4.37 -7.69 -9.55
N TYR A 58 -4.38 -6.49 -9.00
CA TYR A 58 -5.50 -5.57 -9.02
C TYR A 58 -5.17 -4.39 -9.92
N ASN A 59 -6.04 -4.11 -10.89
CA ASN A 59 -5.84 -3.04 -11.87
C ASN A 59 -6.79 -1.89 -11.60
N GLY A 60 -6.28 -0.68 -11.40
CA GLY A 60 -7.05 0.53 -11.12
C GLY A 60 -6.93 1.57 -12.22
N ALA A 61 -8.01 2.30 -12.45
CA ALA A 61 -8.03 3.51 -13.27
C ALA A 61 -8.93 4.57 -12.63
N HIS A 62 -8.49 5.81 -12.67
CA HIS A 62 -9.12 6.96 -12.03
C HIS A 62 -9.03 8.17 -12.94
N ALA A 63 -10.08 8.97 -12.98
CA ALA A 63 -10.13 10.24 -13.68
C ALA A 63 -10.84 11.28 -12.81
N GLY A 64 -10.50 12.54 -12.99
CA GLY A 64 -11.18 13.62 -12.33
C GLY A 64 -10.97 14.96 -13.03
N SER A 65 -11.80 15.92 -12.66
CA SER A 65 -11.73 17.28 -13.17
C SER A 65 -12.12 18.24 -12.05
N CYS A 66 -11.52 19.43 -12.05
CA CYS A 66 -11.83 20.48 -11.11
C CYS A 66 -12.27 21.75 -11.82
N GLY A 67 -13.24 22.44 -11.23
CA GLY A 67 -13.74 23.75 -11.67
C GLY A 67 -14.57 24.38 -10.55
N GLY A 68 -14.52 25.71 -10.43
CA GLY A 68 -15.41 26.44 -9.50
C GLY A 68 -15.24 26.10 -8.00
N GLY A 69 -14.09 25.57 -7.57
CA GLY A 69 -13.86 25.15 -6.18
C GLY A 69 -14.31 23.72 -5.86
N SER A 70 -14.83 22.99 -6.86
CA SER A 70 -15.18 21.58 -6.75
C SER A 70 -14.37 20.73 -7.71
N CYS A 71 -14.10 19.49 -7.30
CA CYS A 71 -13.47 18.46 -8.11
C CYS A 71 -14.38 17.24 -8.16
N SER A 72 -14.72 16.78 -9.35
CA SER A 72 -15.42 15.50 -9.55
C SER A 72 -14.41 14.42 -9.89
N HIS A 73 -14.66 13.20 -9.42
CA HIS A 73 -13.83 12.04 -9.77
C HIS A 73 -14.68 10.80 -10.05
N ALA A 74 -14.11 9.93 -10.86
CA ALA A 74 -14.59 8.59 -11.11
C ALA A 74 -13.40 7.64 -11.17
N GLY A 75 -13.52 6.47 -10.57
CA GLY A 75 -12.51 5.45 -10.64
C GLY A 75 -13.10 4.07 -10.59
N SER A 76 -12.31 3.11 -11.01
CA SER A 76 -12.63 1.70 -10.94
C SER A 76 -11.40 0.88 -10.60
N TYR A 77 -11.60 -0.23 -9.92
CA TYR A 77 -10.59 -1.26 -9.78
C TYR A 77 -11.17 -2.61 -10.18
N MET A 78 -10.36 -3.38 -10.90
CA MET A 78 -10.64 -4.77 -11.24
C MET A 78 -9.81 -5.67 -10.34
N ASN A 79 -10.45 -6.69 -9.79
CA ASN A 79 -9.79 -7.72 -9.02
C ASN A 79 -9.31 -8.88 -9.94
N PRO A 80 -8.45 -9.78 -9.42
CA PRO A 80 -7.93 -10.93 -10.17
C PRO A 80 -9.00 -11.86 -10.75
N TRP A 81 -10.23 -11.82 -10.23
CA TRP A 81 -11.36 -12.65 -10.65
C TRP A 81 -12.29 -11.94 -11.63
N GLY A 82 -11.91 -10.77 -12.15
CA GLY A 82 -12.68 -10.00 -13.13
C GLY A 82 -13.83 -9.19 -12.53
N GLY A 83 -13.97 -9.16 -11.21
CA GLY A 83 -14.93 -8.31 -10.51
C GLY A 83 -14.50 -6.84 -10.53
N VAL A 84 -15.42 -5.94 -10.88
CA VAL A 84 -15.14 -4.51 -11.00
C VAL A 84 -15.89 -3.74 -9.93
N ALA A 85 -15.16 -2.94 -9.17
CA ALA A 85 -15.76 -1.96 -8.29
C ALA A 85 -15.48 -0.56 -8.80
N THR A 86 -16.44 0.34 -8.62
CA THR A 86 -16.36 1.72 -9.04
C THR A 86 -16.56 2.67 -7.87
N ASN A 87 -16.03 3.87 -7.98
CA ASN A 87 -16.30 4.96 -7.07
C ASN A 87 -16.42 6.24 -7.87
N THR A 88 -17.52 6.95 -7.68
CA THR A 88 -17.72 8.29 -8.22
C THR A 88 -17.99 9.25 -7.08
N GLY A 89 -17.66 10.52 -7.26
CA GLY A 89 -17.93 11.52 -6.24
C GLY A 89 -17.47 12.91 -6.60
N THR A 90 -17.67 13.80 -5.64
CA THR A 90 -17.25 15.19 -5.67
C THR A 90 -16.56 15.56 -4.35
N VAL A 91 -15.61 16.47 -4.45
CA VAL A 91 -15.00 17.16 -3.32
C VAL A 91 -15.13 18.65 -3.59
N THR A 92 -15.75 19.38 -2.68
CA THR A 92 -16.02 20.81 -2.79
C THR A 92 -15.34 21.55 -1.66
N ARG A 93 -14.55 22.57 -1.99
CA ARG A 93 -13.99 23.47 -0.98
C ARG A 93 -15.09 24.40 -0.48
N THR A 94 -15.46 24.28 0.79
CA THR A 94 -16.52 25.08 1.44
C THR A 94 -15.97 26.30 2.17
N GLY A 95 -14.66 26.33 2.42
CA GLY A 95 -13.94 27.43 3.07
C GLY A 95 -12.43 27.20 3.04
N THR A 96 -11.66 28.12 3.59
CA THR A 96 -10.20 27.94 3.71
C THR A 96 -9.90 26.75 4.62
N GLY A 97 -9.24 25.72 4.09
CA GLY A 97 -8.95 24.48 4.83
C GLY A 97 -10.17 23.58 5.06
N GLN A 98 -11.32 23.88 4.45
CA GLN A 98 -12.57 23.16 4.64
C GLN A 98 -13.04 22.52 3.33
N PHE A 99 -13.41 21.24 3.40
CA PHE A 99 -13.81 20.45 2.25
C PHE A 99 -14.99 19.56 2.60
N ALA A 100 -16.01 19.55 1.74
CA ALA A 100 -17.10 18.59 1.79
C ALA A 100 -16.91 17.58 0.66
N ASN A 101 -17.10 16.29 0.93
CA ASN A 101 -17.08 15.25 -0.09
C ASN A 101 -18.38 14.45 -0.10
N SER A 102 -18.74 13.95 -1.27
CA SER A 102 -19.85 13.01 -1.44
C SER A 102 -19.60 12.08 -2.61
N GLY A 103 -20.24 10.92 -2.62
CA GLY A 103 -20.11 10.01 -3.74
C GLY A 103 -20.83 8.68 -3.54
N THR A 104 -20.64 7.79 -4.51
CA THR A 104 -21.16 6.43 -4.49
C THR A 104 -20.04 5.46 -4.82
N ALA A 105 -19.88 4.45 -3.98
CA ALA A 105 -19.06 3.28 -4.27
C ALA A 105 -19.97 2.13 -4.70
N VAL A 106 -19.60 1.40 -5.75
CA VAL A 106 -20.29 0.18 -6.19
C VAL A 106 -19.29 -0.96 -6.17
N GLY A 107 -19.61 -2.04 -5.46
CA GLY A 107 -18.77 -3.22 -5.36
C GLY A 107 -18.89 -4.15 -6.59
N PRO A 108 -18.06 -5.19 -6.68
CA PRO A 108 -18.08 -6.16 -7.78
C PRO A 108 -19.41 -6.90 -7.96
N GLU A 109 -20.20 -6.99 -6.89
CA GLU A 109 -21.52 -7.63 -6.87
C GLU A 109 -22.66 -6.64 -7.18
N GLY A 110 -22.36 -5.42 -7.63
CA GLY A 110 -23.35 -4.38 -7.94
C GLY A 110 -23.98 -3.69 -6.73
N ARG A 111 -23.60 -4.09 -5.50
CA ARG A 111 -24.04 -3.43 -4.26
C ARG A 111 -23.40 -2.05 -4.16
N SER A 112 -24.21 -1.02 -3.92
CA SER A 112 -23.74 0.36 -3.79
C SER A 112 -23.75 0.85 -2.34
N VAL A 113 -22.92 1.84 -2.05
CA VAL A 113 -22.90 2.59 -0.78
C VAL A 113 -22.71 4.06 -1.12
N GLN A 114 -23.60 4.91 -0.63
CA GLN A 114 -23.42 6.35 -0.67
C GLN A 114 -22.47 6.75 0.46
N HIS A 115 -21.53 7.63 0.16
CA HIS A 115 -20.65 8.20 1.17
C HIS A 115 -20.69 9.72 1.11
N SER A 116 -20.50 10.34 2.27
CA SER A 116 -20.32 11.78 2.40
C SER A 116 -19.42 12.07 3.58
N GLY A 117 -18.85 13.25 3.62
CA GLY A 117 -18.08 13.70 4.77
C GLY A 117 -17.62 15.13 4.65
N ASP A 118 -17.14 15.65 5.76
CA ASP A 118 -16.59 16.99 5.88
C ASP A 118 -15.19 16.88 6.48
N THR A 119 -14.27 17.68 5.96
CA THR A 119 -12.92 17.85 6.50
C THR A 119 -12.71 19.31 6.84
N ASN A 120 -12.30 19.59 8.07
CA ASN A 120 -11.99 20.94 8.53
C ASN A 120 -10.58 20.97 9.11
N CYS A 121 -9.67 21.68 8.44
CA CYS A 121 -8.32 21.91 8.89
C CYS A 121 -8.18 23.35 9.42
N ALA A 122 -8.22 23.50 10.73
CA ALA A 122 -8.07 24.78 11.42
C ALA A 122 -7.21 24.62 12.68
N GLY A 123 -6.41 25.65 13.01
CA GLY A 123 -5.68 25.71 14.29
C GLY A 123 -4.63 24.61 14.49
N GLY A 124 -4.06 24.04 13.41
CA GLY A 124 -3.08 22.95 13.51
C GLY A 124 -3.67 21.55 13.61
N SER A 125 -4.99 21.43 13.60
CA SER A 125 -5.71 20.15 13.54
C SER A 125 -6.56 20.04 12.28
N CYS A 126 -6.74 18.82 11.81
CA CYS A 126 -7.64 18.45 10.74
C CYS A 126 -8.63 17.41 11.25
N ASN A 127 -9.90 17.79 11.30
CA ASN A 127 -11.00 16.92 11.69
C ASN A 127 -11.68 16.41 10.42
N HIS A 128 -12.07 15.14 10.41
CA HIS A 128 -12.91 14.57 9.36
C HIS A 128 -14.08 13.81 9.96
N THR A 129 -15.29 14.13 9.51
CA THR A 129 -16.51 13.38 9.79
C THR A 129 -17.02 12.77 8.50
N GLY A 130 -17.66 11.60 8.58
CA GLY A 130 -18.13 10.91 7.39
C GLY A 130 -19.25 9.92 7.67
N ASN A 131 -20.00 9.61 6.63
CA ASN A 131 -21.11 8.69 6.63
C ASN A 131 -20.98 7.74 5.44
N MET A 132 -21.32 6.48 5.66
CA MET A 132 -21.46 5.46 4.63
C MET A 132 -22.85 4.82 4.78
N THR A 133 -23.75 5.13 3.86
CA THR A 133 -25.14 4.69 3.89
C THR A 133 -25.36 3.63 2.84
N THR A 134 -25.84 2.47 3.29
CA THR A 134 -26.24 1.37 2.40
C THR A 134 -27.61 1.65 1.78
N PRO A 135 -28.02 0.95 0.70
CA PRO A 135 -29.31 1.16 0.05
C PRO A 135 -30.51 0.85 0.97
N ASN A 136 -30.29 0.05 2.01
CA ASN A 136 -31.28 -0.28 3.04
C ASN A 136 -31.36 0.79 4.16
N GLY A 137 -30.73 1.95 3.98
CA GLY A 137 -30.75 3.06 4.94
C GLY A 137 -29.88 2.87 6.18
N LYS A 138 -29.13 1.77 6.28
CA LYS A 138 -28.18 1.55 7.39
C LYS A 138 -26.93 2.37 7.16
N THR A 139 -26.52 3.14 8.17
CA THR A 139 -25.41 4.09 8.08
C THR A 139 -24.29 3.73 9.05
N THR A 140 -23.06 3.73 8.57
CA THR A 140 -21.85 3.74 9.40
C THR A 140 -21.32 5.16 9.44
N THR A 141 -20.93 5.67 10.60
CA THR A 141 -20.30 6.97 10.73
C THR A 141 -18.83 6.84 11.09
N THR A 142 -18.04 7.82 10.66
CA THR A 142 -16.63 7.93 10.96
C THR A 142 -16.32 9.31 11.46
N ASP A 143 -15.55 9.43 12.53
CA ASP A 143 -15.02 10.69 13.00
C ASP A 143 -13.53 10.53 13.23
N SER A 144 -12.74 11.51 12.88
CA SER A 144 -11.30 11.47 13.09
C SER A 144 -10.72 12.85 13.24
N THR A 145 -9.59 12.93 13.93
CA THR A 145 -8.80 14.15 14.07
C THR A 145 -7.34 13.80 13.93
N VAL A 146 -6.60 14.60 13.19
CA VAL A 146 -5.13 14.61 13.23
C VAL A 146 -4.70 15.99 13.69
N THR A 147 -3.93 16.04 14.77
CA THR A 147 -3.38 17.27 15.33
C THR A 147 -1.88 17.28 15.16
N ARG A 148 -1.33 18.40 14.69
CA ARG A 148 0.09 18.69 14.75
C ARG A 148 0.38 19.31 16.12
N ASN A 149 1.06 18.57 16.98
CA ASN A 149 1.43 19.00 18.32
C ASN A 149 2.73 19.83 18.32
N GLY A 150 3.53 19.69 17.26
CA GLY A 150 4.81 20.36 17.07
C GLY A 150 5.47 19.91 15.76
N VAL A 151 6.67 20.39 15.47
CA VAL A 151 7.44 19.90 14.31
C VAL A 151 7.79 18.43 14.52
N GLY A 152 7.38 17.57 13.59
CA GLY A 152 7.60 16.11 13.70
C GLY A 152 6.75 15.42 14.77
N GLN A 153 5.78 16.12 15.38
CA GLN A 153 4.92 15.57 16.43
C GLN A 153 3.46 15.64 16.02
N TYR A 154 2.81 14.48 16.01
CA TYR A 154 1.44 14.32 15.56
C TYR A 154 0.68 13.41 16.50
N SER A 155 -0.58 13.74 16.74
CA SER A 155 -1.54 12.85 17.39
C SER A 155 -2.73 12.64 16.48
N SER A 156 -3.32 11.45 16.52
CA SER A 156 -4.51 11.13 15.75
C SER A 156 -5.49 10.31 16.56
N THR A 157 -6.75 10.70 16.53
CA THR A 157 -7.85 9.93 17.11
C THR A 157 -8.92 9.70 16.07
N GLY A 158 -9.75 8.70 16.30
CA GLY A 158 -10.98 8.56 15.54
C GLY A 158 -11.85 7.41 15.99
N SER A 159 -13.05 7.38 15.44
CA SER A 159 -14.08 6.39 15.71
C SER A 159 -14.75 5.94 14.42
N VAL A 160 -15.19 4.69 14.42
CA VAL A 160 -16.11 4.14 13.42
C VAL A 160 -17.29 3.54 14.18
N THR A 161 -18.47 4.11 13.98
CA THR A 161 -19.72 3.66 14.61
C THR A 161 -20.58 2.96 13.58
N GLY A 162 -20.80 1.66 13.78
CA GLY A 162 -21.64 0.87 12.90
C GLY A 162 -23.13 1.22 13.04
N PRO A 163 -23.99 0.70 12.14
CA PRO A 163 -25.43 1.00 12.15
C PRO A 163 -26.17 0.60 13.43
N ASN A 164 -25.58 -0.30 14.21
CA ASN A 164 -26.14 -0.79 15.47
C ASN A 164 -25.65 0.02 16.70
N GLY A 165 -24.97 1.15 16.50
CA GLY A 165 -24.44 2.01 17.58
C GLY A 165 -23.12 1.54 18.19
N ASN A 166 -22.62 0.38 17.76
CA ASN A 166 -21.35 -0.18 18.19
C ASN A 166 -20.15 0.61 17.62
N THR A 167 -19.29 1.14 18.48
CA THR A 167 -18.17 2.02 18.09
C THR A 167 -16.82 1.37 18.33
N SER A 168 -15.97 1.37 17.30
CA SER A 168 -14.53 1.13 17.45
C SER A 168 -13.78 2.45 17.43
N THR A 169 -12.76 2.60 18.25
CA THR A 169 -11.94 3.82 18.32
C THR A 169 -10.47 3.53 18.07
N HIS A 170 -9.74 4.53 17.61
CA HIS A 170 -8.29 4.50 17.60
C HIS A 170 -7.72 5.78 18.23
N ASN A 171 -6.55 5.66 18.83
CA ASN A 171 -5.74 6.77 19.29
C ASN A 171 -4.28 6.44 18.98
N ALA A 172 -3.55 7.36 18.37
CA ALA A 172 -2.16 7.17 18.01
C ALA A 172 -1.36 8.46 18.11
N SER A 173 -0.05 8.31 18.22
CA SER A 173 0.91 9.40 18.27
C SER A 173 2.16 9.05 17.48
N THR A 174 2.73 10.05 16.82
CA THR A 174 4.07 10.01 16.25
C THR A 174 4.89 11.14 16.86
N ASN A 175 6.09 10.81 17.32
CA ASN A 175 7.02 11.78 17.89
C ASN A 175 8.40 11.58 17.26
N CYS A 176 8.86 12.58 16.51
CA CYS A 176 10.19 12.60 15.92
C CYS A 176 11.14 13.48 16.72
N ALA A 177 12.28 12.92 17.11
CA ALA A 177 13.39 13.63 17.72
C ALA A 177 14.68 13.23 17.00
N GLY A 178 15.37 14.21 16.40
CA GLY A 178 16.56 13.96 15.58
C GLY A 178 16.24 13.06 14.39
N TYR A 179 16.96 11.93 14.27
CA TYR A 179 16.81 10.97 13.17
C TYR A 179 15.80 9.87 13.45
N THR A 180 15.18 9.84 14.63
CA THR A 180 14.26 8.78 15.04
C THR A 180 12.85 9.32 15.22
N CYS A 181 11.89 8.62 14.63
CA CYS A 181 10.47 8.81 14.83
C CYS A 181 9.88 7.60 15.53
N ASN A 182 9.31 7.80 16.71
CA ASN A 182 8.57 6.77 17.42
C ASN A 182 7.09 6.91 17.13
N ARG A 183 6.41 5.78 16.89
CA ARG A 183 4.95 5.72 16.75
C ARG A 183 4.37 4.78 17.79
N SER A 184 3.19 5.12 18.26
CA SER A 184 2.37 4.23 19.09
C SER A 184 0.91 4.47 18.80
N GLY A 185 0.08 3.46 19.02
CA GLY A 185 -1.35 3.62 18.97
C GLY A 185 -2.10 2.44 19.54
N THR A 186 -3.36 2.67 19.81
CA THR A 186 -4.30 1.71 20.37
C THR A 186 -5.58 1.77 19.55
N VAL A 187 -6.11 0.62 19.18
CA VAL A 187 -7.42 0.46 18.56
C VAL A 187 -8.30 -0.30 19.54
N ASN A 188 -9.35 0.34 20.06
CA ASN A 188 -10.38 -0.33 20.83
C ASN A 188 -11.50 -0.76 19.87
N THR A 189 -11.81 -2.04 19.85
CA THR A 189 -12.86 -2.59 19.01
C THR A 189 -14.21 -2.46 19.70
N ALA A 190 -15.26 -2.39 18.90
CA ALA A 190 -16.63 -2.38 19.38
C ALA A 190 -17.01 -3.57 20.28
N ASN A 191 -16.23 -4.66 20.22
CA ASN A 191 -16.47 -5.88 20.99
C ASN A 191 -15.70 -5.90 22.33
N GLY A 192 -15.15 -4.76 22.78
CA GLY A 192 -14.41 -4.66 24.04
C GLY A 192 -12.95 -5.14 23.98
N GLY A 193 -12.44 -5.46 22.79
CA GLY A 193 -11.02 -5.75 22.58
C GLY A 193 -10.21 -4.47 22.38
N SER A 194 -8.90 -4.55 22.61
CA SER A 194 -7.94 -3.49 22.38
C SER A 194 -6.70 -4.04 21.70
N VAL A 195 -6.22 -3.39 20.64
CA VAL A 195 -4.97 -3.73 19.98
C VAL A 195 -4.04 -2.54 20.08
N THR A 196 -2.96 -2.71 20.83
CA THR A 196 -1.87 -1.75 20.94
C THR A 196 -0.81 -2.06 19.91
N HIS A 197 -0.19 -1.04 19.35
CA HIS A 197 0.98 -1.18 18.51
C HIS A 197 1.96 -0.05 18.82
N SER A 198 3.24 -0.35 18.69
CA SER A 198 4.32 0.62 18.84
C SER A 198 5.43 0.31 17.86
N GLY A 199 6.29 1.28 17.58
CA GLY A 199 7.42 1.09 16.68
C GLY A 199 8.25 2.34 16.53
N SER A 200 9.35 2.21 15.80
CA SER A 200 10.23 3.33 15.48
C SER A 200 10.72 3.26 14.04
N ALA A 201 11.12 4.40 13.51
CA ALA A 201 11.85 4.53 12.26
C ALA A 201 13.04 5.45 12.51
N THR A 202 14.26 4.94 12.29
CA THR A 202 15.51 5.69 12.50
C THR A 202 16.29 5.77 11.21
N SER A 203 16.59 6.99 10.76
CA SER A 203 17.56 7.21 9.70
C SER A 203 18.98 6.98 10.26
N VAL A 204 19.71 6.01 9.70
CA VAL A 204 21.09 5.70 10.12
C VAL A 204 22.13 6.16 9.11
N ALA A 205 21.69 6.46 7.88
CA ALA A 205 22.47 7.06 6.80
C ALA A 205 21.50 7.65 5.75
N PRO A 206 21.96 8.53 4.83
CA PRO A 206 21.13 9.01 3.72
C PRO A 206 20.50 7.84 2.94
N GLY A 207 19.17 7.82 2.85
CA GLY A 207 18.42 6.77 2.15
C GLY A 207 18.28 5.44 2.92
N VAL A 208 18.83 5.33 4.13
CA VAL A 208 18.77 4.10 4.95
C VAL A 208 17.97 4.35 6.22
N VAL A 209 16.81 3.70 6.30
CA VAL A 209 15.93 3.76 7.47
C VAL A 209 15.80 2.36 8.08
N VAL A 210 16.05 2.27 9.38
CA VAL A 210 15.80 1.07 10.18
C VAL A 210 14.46 1.24 10.89
N THR A 211 13.57 0.29 10.70
CA THR A 211 12.27 0.27 11.37
C THR A 211 12.20 -0.82 12.44
N SER A 212 11.35 -0.60 13.44
CA SER A 212 10.95 -1.60 14.41
C SER A 212 9.46 -1.47 14.69
N GLY A 213 8.81 -2.56 15.12
CA GLY A 213 7.40 -2.51 15.47
C GLY A 213 6.97 -3.71 16.31
N THR A 214 5.93 -3.51 17.12
CA THR A 214 5.22 -4.57 17.84
C THR A 214 3.72 -4.30 17.79
N SER A 215 2.94 -5.37 17.84
CA SER A 215 1.48 -5.32 17.94
C SER A 215 1.05 -6.30 19.03
N GLY A 216 0.32 -5.83 20.04
CA GLY A 216 -0.21 -6.65 21.14
C GLY A 216 -1.72 -6.48 21.27
N ALA A 217 -2.45 -7.59 21.34
CA ALA A 217 -3.90 -7.61 21.51
C ALA A 217 -4.27 -7.97 22.96
N TYR A 218 -5.16 -7.18 23.56
CA TYR A 218 -5.83 -7.41 24.84
C TYR A 218 -7.33 -7.55 24.59
N VAL A 219 -7.96 -8.66 24.98
CA VAL A 219 -9.42 -8.81 24.89
C VAL A 219 -9.99 -8.83 26.30
N ALA A 220 -10.81 -7.83 26.65
CA ALA A 220 -11.58 -7.86 27.90
C ALA A 220 -12.92 -8.56 27.64
N SER A 221 -13.03 -9.85 27.96
CA SER A 221 -14.32 -10.53 28.03
C SER A 221 -14.85 -10.45 29.44
N SER A 222 -15.86 -9.62 29.69
CA SER A 222 -16.75 -9.77 30.84
C SER A 222 -17.77 -10.86 30.50
N GLY A 223 -17.39 -12.12 30.71
CA GLY A 223 -18.27 -13.27 30.55
C GLY A 223 -17.67 -14.46 31.31
N SER A 224 -18.45 -15.00 32.24
CA SER A 224 -18.04 -15.98 33.26
C SER A 224 -17.74 -17.38 32.72
N HIS A 225 -17.00 -17.56 31.62
CA HIS A 225 -16.38 -18.84 31.27
C HIS A 225 -15.09 -18.56 30.49
N GLY A 226 -13.97 -18.98 31.08
CA GLY A 226 -12.62 -18.60 30.67
C GLY A 226 -12.17 -19.14 29.32
N ALA A 227 -11.46 -18.28 28.60
CA ALA A 227 -10.25 -18.61 27.83
C ALA A 227 -9.59 -17.28 27.42
N THR A 228 -8.54 -16.88 28.12
CA THR A 228 -7.69 -15.75 27.70
C THR A 228 -6.72 -16.28 26.64
N VAL A 229 -6.97 -15.97 25.36
CA VAL A 229 -5.96 -16.17 24.31
C VAL A 229 -5.19 -14.86 24.15
N VAL A 230 -4.04 -14.76 24.81
CA VAL A 230 -3.05 -13.70 24.57
C VAL A 230 -2.22 -14.10 23.35
N THR A 231 -2.59 -13.65 22.16
CA THR A 231 -1.68 -13.75 21.00
C THR A 231 -0.72 -12.57 21.03
N GLY A 232 0.26 -12.61 21.93
CA GLY A 232 1.38 -11.68 21.99
C GLY A 232 2.43 -12.04 20.95
N GLY A 233 2.18 -11.71 19.68
CA GLY A 233 3.18 -11.87 18.62
C GLY A 233 4.09 -10.65 18.52
N THR A 234 5.27 -10.69 19.12
CA THR A 234 6.36 -9.76 18.77
C THR A 234 6.85 -10.09 17.36
N VAL A 235 6.42 -9.30 16.36
CA VAL A 235 7.03 -9.36 15.03
C VAL A 235 8.22 -8.41 15.03
N THR A 236 9.40 -8.89 15.41
CA THR A 236 10.65 -8.12 15.22
C THR A 236 10.95 -8.04 13.72
N ALA A 237 10.33 -7.10 13.03
CA ALA A 237 10.69 -6.75 11.67
C ALA A 237 11.89 -5.79 11.71
N SER A 238 13.08 -6.32 11.98
CA SER A 238 14.34 -5.61 11.70
C SER A 238 14.65 -5.76 10.21
N THR A 239 13.88 -5.07 9.37
CA THR A 239 14.18 -4.98 7.94
C THR A 239 14.95 -3.70 7.67
N THR A 240 16.25 -3.82 7.39
CA THR A 240 17.03 -2.76 6.75
C THR A 240 16.65 -2.74 5.27
N THR A 241 15.62 -1.98 4.89
CA THR A 241 15.37 -1.70 3.47
C THR A 241 16.24 -0.52 3.06
N VAL A 242 17.36 -0.82 2.38
CA VAL A 242 18.16 0.20 1.68
C VAL A 242 17.39 0.59 0.44
N ILE A 243 16.74 1.76 0.46
CA ILE A 243 16.18 2.34 -0.77
C ILE A 243 17.33 3.09 -1.43
N ALA A 244 18.16 2.36 -2.19
CA ALA A 244 19.11 2.98 -3.09
C ALA A 244 18.31 3.71 -4.18
N ALA A 245 18.54 5.01 -4.35
CA ALA A 245 18.01 5.74 -5.50
C ALA A 245 18.44 5.03 -6.78
N PRO A 246 17.60 4.98 -7.84
CA PRO A 246 18.02 4.47 -9.13
C PRO A 246 19.11 5.39 -9.67
N VAL A 247 20.36 5.01 -9.48
CA VAL A 247 21.48 5.61 -10.19
C VAL A 247 21.29 5.19 -11.64
N VAL A 248 21.07 6.16 -12.53
CA VAL A 248 21.19 5.92 -13.97
C VAL A 248 22.64 5.51 -14.21
N ALA A 249 22.86 4.21 -14.34
CA ALA A 249 24.14 3.67 -14.74
C ALA A 249 24.35 4.02 -16.22
N THR A 250 25.09 5.10 -16.49
CA THR A 250 25.83 5.16 -17.74
C THR A 250 26.80 3.98 -17.76
N ALA A 251 26.86 3.27 -18.89
CA ALA A 251 27.71 2.11 -19.04
C ALA A 251 29.15 2.45 -18.59
N PRO A 252 29.78 1.64 -17.72
CA PRO A 252 31.14 1.91 -17.31
C PRO A 252 32.07 1.84 -18.54
N PRO A 253 33.07 2.72 -18.64
CA PRO A 253 34.12 2.57 -19.63
C PRO A 253 34.78 1.19 -19.48
N PRO A 254 35.26 0.57 -20.56
CA PRO A 254 35.89 -0.74 -20.50
C PRO A 254 36.97 -0.72 -19.41
N ALA A 255 36.85 -1.65 -18.46
CA ALA A 255 37.73 -1.72 -17.31
C ALA A 255 39.18 -1.87 -17.78
N ALA A 256 40.05 -0.98 -17.31
CA ALA A 256 41.48 -1.23 -17.36
C ALA A 256 41.75 -2.52 -16.57
N THR A 257 42.31 -3.53 -17.23
CA THR A 257 42.75 -4.77 -16.61
C THR A 257 43.87 -4.45 -15.62
N VAL A 258 43.52 -4.33 -14.34
CA VAL A 258 44.52 -4.28 -13.27
C VAL A 258 45.05 -5.70 -13.09
N TYR A 259 46.30 -5.91 -13.49
CA TYR A 259 47.02 -7.15 -13.18
C TYR A 259 47.33 -7.16 -11.68
N VAL A 260 46.56 -7.94 -10.92
CA VAL A 260 46.90 -8.25 -9.53
C VAL A 260 47.79 -9.49 -9.55
N ALA A 261 49.07 -9.31 -9.31
CA ALA A 261 50.01 -10.42 -9.15
C ALA A 261 49.52 -11.32 -8.00
N PRO A 262 49.44 -12.65 -8.18
CA PRO A 262 49.08 -13.57 -7.11
C PRO A 262 50.03 -13.38 -5.92
N ALA A 263 49.46 -13.27 -4.71
CA ALA A 263 50.26 -13.12 -3.50
C ALA A 263 51.26 -14.28 -3.38
N PRO A 264 52.54 -14.01 -3.07
CA PRO A 264 53.54 -15.07 -2.91
C PRO A 264 53.10 -16.01 -1.81
N ARG A 265 53.16 -17.32 -2.10
CA ARG A 265 52.80 -18.34 -1.10
C ARG A 265 53.79 -18.26 0.07
N PRO A 266 53.33 -18.34 1.33
CA PRO A 266 54.23 -18.33 2.47
C PRO A 266 55.14 -19.56 2.42
N ALA A 267 56.44 -19.33 2.48
CA ALA A 267 57.42 -20.41 2.59
C ALA A 267 57.34 -21.03 3.99
N VAL A 268 57.27 -22.35 4.04
CA VAL A 268 57.20 -23.13 5.28
C VAL A 268 58.53 -23.82 5.51
N TRP A 269 59.11 -23.64 6.69
CA TRP A 269 60.29 -24.39 7.09
C TRP A 269 59.91 -25.82 7.41
N VAL A 270 60.49 -26.77 6.68
CA VAL A 270 60.33 -28.19 6.91
C VAL A 270 61.60 -28.71 7.58
N PRO A 271 61.52 -29.17 8.84
CA PRO A 271 62.64 -29.83 9.51
C PRO A 271 63.12 -31.06 8.74
N ALA A 272 64.38 -31.44 8.96
CA ALA A 272 64.97 -32.59 8.31
C ALA A 272 64.20 -33.86 8.65
N HIS A 273 63.91 -34.68 7.64
CA HIS A 273 63.06 -35.86 7.80
C HIS A 273 63.45 -36.97 6.82
N TRP A 274 62.99 -38.17 7.10
CA TRP A 274 63.12 -39.32 6.20
C TRP A 274 61.92 -39.40 5.27
N VAL A 275 62.17 -39.61 3.97
CA VAL A 275 61.16 -40.04 3.01
C VAL A 275 61.55 -41.42 2.52
N GLY A 276 60.86 -42.44 3.05
CA GLY A 276 61.25 -43.83 2.84
C GLY A 276 62.65 -44.11 3.39
N ARG A 277 63.58 -44.52 2.51
CA ARG A 277 64.98 -44.83 2.86
C ARG A 277 65.96 -43.69 2.53
N PHE A 278 65.46 -42.48 2.27
CA PHE A 278 66.29 -41.32 1.95
C PHE A 278 66.13 -40.21 2.99
N TRP A 279 67.25 -39.67 3.45
CA TRP A 279 67.29 -38.54 4.36
C TRP A 279 67.22 -37.23 3.59
N VAL A 280 66.23 -36.40 3.93
CA VAL A 280 66.06 -35.07 3.36
C VAL A 280 66.46 -34.04 4.42
N PRO A 281 67.51 -33.23 4.19
CA PRO A 281 67.87 -32.14 5.08
C PRO A 281 66.74 -31.12 5.22
N ALA A 282 66.80 -30.33 6.29
CA ALA A 282 65.82 -29.29 6.54
C ALA A 282 65.85 -28.27 5.38
N HIS A 283 64.67 -27.92 4.88
CA HIS A 283 64.52 -27.08 3.70
C HIS A 283 63.26 -26.21 3.80
N TRP A 284 63.24 -25.15 3.00
CA TRP A 284 62.05 -24.32 2.82
C TRP A 284 61.22 -24.90 1.67
N ALA A 285 59.91 -25.02 1.89
CA ALA A 285 58.92 -25.45 0.90
C ALA A 285 57.89 -24.35 0.62
#